data_AF-A0A9E3WU63-F1
#
_entry.id   AF-A0A9E3WU63-F1
#
_cell.length_a   1.000
_cell.length_b   1.000
_cell.length_c   1.000
_cell.angle_alpha   90.00
_cell.angle_beta   90.00
_cell.angle_gamma   90.00
#
_symmetry.space_group_name_H-M   'P 1'
#
loop_
_entity.id
_entity.type
_entity.pdbx_description
1 polymer ?
#
loop_
_entity_poly.entity_id
_entity_poly.type
_entity_poly.pdbx_seq_one_letter_code
_entity_poly.pdbx_strand_id
1 'polypeptide(L)'
;MNQLHTWLWGAALAACAAPALAQQPAAPQPDDPQHAQRMAQGLELFKASVRGVLVKRCLECHSGAEAEGEFDITSREALLKGGADGAAIVPGRAANSPLMKLIRHEKAPEMPFEEAKLTDEQIVAIGRWIDLGAPYDAPLRGDDAEETPWIEKRIDPAARDYWAFRPLASVAPPAAADSAWPRTPIDQFVLAKL
;
A
#
# COMPACT_ATOMS: atom_id res chain seq x y z
N MET A 1 20.76 87.69 13.91
CA MET A 1 21.17 86.43 14.57
C MET A 1 19.89 85.88 15.18
N ASN A 2 19.17 84.90 14.62
CA ASN A 2 19.60 83.54 14.32
C ASN A 2 18.62 82.92 13.28
N GLN A 3 19.17 82.18 12.32
CA GLN A 3 18.46 81.60 11.16
C GLN A 3 17.61 80.38 11.52
N LEU A 4 16.45 80.27 10.87
CA LEU A 4 15.55 79.12 10.80
C LEU A 4 16.15 78.02 9.91
N HIS A 5 16.26 76.76 10.34
CA HIS A 5 16.42 75.61 9.43
C HIS A 5 15.59 74.42 9.94
N THR A 6 14.43 74.22 9.29
CA THR A 6 13.58 73.04 9.40
C THR A 6 14.13 71.93 8.51
N TRP A 7 14.48 70.78 9.09
CA TRP A 7 14.81 69.57 8.34
C TRP A 7 13.61 68.63 8.31
N LEU A 8 12.91 68.58 7.17
CA LEU A 8 11.93 67.55 6.86
C LEU A 8 12.67 66.30 6.38
N TRP A 9 12.80 65.30 7.24
CA TRP A 9 13.23 63.97 6.83
C TRP A 9 12.01 63.18 6.36
N GLY A 10 11.94 62.92 5.06
CA GLY A 10 10.95 62.03 4.47
C GLY A 10 11.21 60.59 4.91
N ALA A 11 10.29 60.02 5.67
CA ALA A 11 10.27 58.59 5.97
C ALA A 11 9.74 57.82 4.75
N ALA A 12 10.65 57.24 3.97
CA ALA A 12 10.31 56.26 2.96
C ALA A 12 9.92 54.94 3.65
N LEU A 13 8.63 54.63 3.66
CA LEU A 13 8.10 53.32 4.04
C LEU A 13 8.50 52.30 2.97
N ALA A 14 9.65 51.64 3.16
CA ALA A 14 9.97 50.42 2.45
C ALA A 14 9.04 49.30 2.94
N ALA A 15 8.02 48.98 2.16
CA ALA A 15 7.16 47.83 2.38
C ALA A 15 7.99 46.56 2.14
N CYS A 16 8.46 45.93 3.22
CA CYS A 16 8.97 44.57 3.18
C CYS A 16 7.80 43.63 2.85
N ALA A 17 7.70 43.20 1.60
CA ALA A 17 6.86 42.07 1.23
C ALA A 17 7.45 40.81 1.90
N ALA A 18 6.81 40.36 2.98
CA ALA A 18 7.16 39.08 3.59
C ALA A 18 6.91 37.96 2.57
N PRO A 19 7.85 37.03 2.36
CA PRO A 19 7.60 35.88 1.50
C PRO A 19 6.45 35.07 2.09
N ALA A 20 5.49 34.71 1.25
CA ALA A 20 4.45 33.77 1.62
C ALA A 20 5.12 32.45 1.98
N LEU A 21 5.27 32.18 3.28
CA LEU A 21 5.64 30.87 3.80
C LEU A 21 4.63 29.88 3.27
N ALA A 22 5.08 28.99 2.38
CA ALA A 22 4.33 27.83 1.96
C ALA A 22 3.90 27.08 3.23
N GLN A 23 2.61 27.09 3.52
CA GLN A 23 2.05 26.44 4.69
C GLN A 23 2.38 24.95 4.61
N GLN A 24 3.24 24.48 5.51
CA GLN A 24 3.52 23.05 5.66
C GLN A 24 2.20 22.27 5.85
N PRO A 25 2.14 21.01 5.38
CA PRO A 25 1.00 20.14 5.65
C PRO A 25 0.70 20.13 7.16
N ALA A 26 -0.47 20.65 7.54
CA ALA A 26 -0.99 20.39 8.87
C ALA A 26 -1.21 18.88 8.99
N ALA A 27 -0.57 18.26 9.98
CA ALA A 27 -0.87 16.88 10.33
C ALA A 27 -2.38 16.74 10.62
N PRO A 28 -3.01 15.60 10.30
CA PRO A 28 -4.41 15.37 10.64
C PRO A 28 -4.62 15.60 12.14
N GLN A 29 -5.50 16.53 12.48
CA GLN A 29 -5.82 16.86 13.86
C GLN A 29 -6.59 15.69 14.48
N PRO A 30 -6.09 15.06 15.57
CA PRO A 30 -6.71 13.87 16.18
C PRO A 30 -8.15 14.08 16.68
N ASP A 31 -8.58 15.33 16.82
CA ASP A 31 -9.81 15.78 17.46
C ASP A 31 -10.86 16.35 16.50
N ASP A 32 -10.68 16.26 15.17
CA ASP A 32 -11.71 16.70 14.22
C ASP A 32 -12.97 15.82 14.34
N PRO A 33 -14.10 16.37 14.84
CA PRO A 33 -15.34 15.61 15.03
C PRO A 33 -15.94 15.11 13.71
N GLN A 34 -15.55 15.69 12.57
CA GLN A 34 -16.04 15.30 11.25
C GLN A 34 -15.16 14.24 10.58
N HIS A 35 -13.99 13.90 11.15
CA HIS A 35 -13.06 12.95 10.54
C HIS A 35 -13.71 11.59 10.30
N ALA A 36 -14.35 11.01 11.32
CA ALA A 36 -15.01 9.71 11.21
C ALA A 36 -16.12 9.70 10.15
N GLN A 37 -16.91 10.79 10.07
CA GLN A 37 -17.97 10.92 9.07
C GLN A 37 -17.41 11.03 7.65
N ARG A 38 -16.32 11.79 7.46
CA ARG A 38 -15.64 11.89 6.15
C ARG A 38 -15.07 10.54 5.73
N MET A 39 -14.41 9.82 6.64
CA MET A 39 -13.89 8.48 6.37
C MET A 39 -15.00 7.49 6.01
N ALA A 40 -16.15 7.53 6.70
CA ALA A 40 -17.30 6.68 6.36
C ALA A 40 -17.85 7.00 4.96
N GLN A 41 -18.01 8.28 4.62
CA GLN A 41 -18.45 8.69 3.27
C GLN A 41 -17.43 8.29 2.19
N GLY A 42 -16.14 8.47 2.48
CA GLY A 42 -15.07 8.08 1.58
C GLY A 42 -15.06 6.58 1.33
N LEU A 43 -15.35 5.78 2.37
CA LEU A 43 -15.36 4.32 2.27
C LEU A 43 -16.50 3.81 1.38
N GLU A 44 -17.68 4.41 1.50
CA GLU A 44 -18.80 4.08 0.62
C GLU A 44 -18.54 4.49 -0.83
N LEU A 45 -17.96 5.67 -1.05
CA LEU A 45 -17.51 6.08 -2.39
C LEU A 45 -16.41 5.16 -2.94
N PHE A 46 -15.52 4.68 -2.07
CA PHE A 46 -14.46 3.76 -2.45
C PHE A 46 -15.02 2.46 -3.01
N LYS A 47 -15.90 1.80 -2.24
CA LYS A 47 -16.56 0.56 -2.65
C LYS A 47 -17.38 0.73 -3.93
N ALA A 48 -18.13 1.83 -4.04
CA ALA A 48 -19.06 2.05 -5.12
C ALA A 48 -18.40 2.42 -6.45
N SER A 49 -17.25 3.11 -6.44
CA SER A 49 -16.70 3.71 -7.66
C SER A 49 -15.18 3.70 -7.75
N VAL A 50 -14.46 4.00 -6.66
CA VAL A 50 -12.99 4.19 -6.76
C VAL A 50 -12.24 2.87 -6.81
N ARG A 51 -12.62 1.87 -6.02
CA ARG A 51 -11.96 0.56 -5.95
C ARG A 51 -11.83 -0.07 -7.33
N GLY A 52 -12.91 -0.07 -8.10
CA GLY A 52 -12.91 -0.62 -9.46
C GLY A 52 -11.97 0.11 -10.43
N VAL A 53 -11.78 1.43 -10.26
CA VAL A 53 -10.86 2.20 -11.09
C VAL A 53 -9.42 1.88 -10.71
N LEU A 54 -9.06 1.92 -9.42
CA LEU A 54 -7.70 1.63 -8.95
C LEU A 54 -7.26 0.22 -9.33
N VAL A 55 -8.15 -0.76 -9.17
CA VAL A 55 -7.87 -2.17 -9.53
C VAL A 55 -7.62 -2.32 -11.02
N LYS A 56 -8.41 -1.67 -11.87
CA LYS A 56 -8.36 -1.88 -13.33
C LYS A 56 -7.36 -0.99 -14.07
N ARG A 57 -6.99 0.16 -13.49
CA ARG A 57 -6.25 1.23 -14.19
C ARG A 57 -4.93 1.60 -13.53
N CYS A 58 -4.64 1.06 -12.36
CA CYS A 58 -3.47 1.49 -11.59
C CYS A 58 -2.65 0.30 -11.07
N LEU A 59 -3.30 -0.78 -10.63
CA LEU A 59 -2.58 -1.93 -10.01
C LEU A 59 -1.57 -2.63 -10.91
N GLU A 60 -1.75 -2.62 -12.22
CA GLU A 60 -0.86 -3.32 -13.15
C GLU A 60 0.60 -2.83 -13.01
N CYS A 61 0.78 -1.51 -12.92
CA CYS A 61 2.09 -0.87 -12.79
C CYS A 61 2.44 -0.46 -11.35
N HIS A 62 1.46 -0.17 -10.50
CA HIS A 62 1.67 0.39 -9.15
C HIS A 62 1.37 -0.62 -8.04
N SER A 63 1.99 -1.80 -8.10
CA SER A 63 1.83 -2.83 -7.06
C SER A 63 3.11 -3.61 -6.76
N GLY A 64 3.39 -3.83 -5.48
CA GLY A 64 4.50 -4.67 -5.02
C GLY A 64 5.89 -4.03 -5.15
N ALA A 65 6.93 -4.87 -5.06
CA ALA A 65 8.33 -4.43 -4.99
C ALA A 65 8.83 -3.75 -6.27
N GLU A 66 8.32 -4.16 -7.43
CA GLU A 66 8.70 -3.64 -8.75
C GLU A 66 7.73 -2.55 -9.25
N ALA A 67 6.99 -1.91 -8.33
CA ALA A 67 6.04 -0.87 -8.69
C ALA A 67 6.73 0.32 -9.36
N GLU A 68 6.14 0.80 -10.45
CA GLU A 68 6.66 1.97 -11.17
C GLU A 68 6.69 3.20 -10.27
N GLY A 69 7.80 3.94 -10.35
CA GLY A 69 8.05 5.11 -9.50
C GLY A 69 8.15 4.78 -8.00
N GLU A 70 8.43 3.52 -7.66
CA GLU A 70 8.42 3.00 -6.28
C GLU A 70 7.08 3.26 -5.56
N PHE A 71 6.00 3.43 -6.32
CA PHE A 71 4.70 3.83 -5.81
C PHE A 71 3.75 2.64 -5.80
N ASP A 72 3.48 2.12 -4.59
CA ASP A 72 2.58 1.00 -4.37
C ASP A 72 1.22 1.47 -3.82
N ILE A 73 0.13 1.09 -4.49
CA ILE A 73 -1.25 1.43 -4.08
C ILE A 73 -2.04 0.25 -3.50
N THR A 74 -1.40 -0.91 -3.31
CA THR A 74 -2.05 -2.16 -2.86
C THR A 74 -2.74 -2.00 -1.51
N SER A 75 -2.13 -1.30 -0.57
CA SER A 75 -2.71 -0.95 0.73
C SER A 75 -2.81 0.55 0.89
N ARG A 76 -3.66 0.99 1.84
CA ARG A 76 -3.77 2.41 2.16
C ARG A 76 -2.46 2.94 2.75
N GLU A 77 -1.78 2.12 3.53
CA GLU A 77 -0.49 2.43 4.14
C GLU A 77 0.57 2.66 3.06
N ALA A 78 0.66 1.78 2.07
CA ALA A 78 1.56 1.93 0.93
C ALA A 78 1.24 3.18 0.10
N LEU A 79 -0.04 3.40 -0.20
CA LEU A 79 -0.50 4.60 -0.90
C LEU A 79 -0.07 5.90 -0.20
N LEU A 80 -0.17 5.94 1.14
CA LEU A 80 0.20 7.10 1.94
C LEU A 80 1.71 7.26 2.11
N LYS A 81 2.47 6.17 2.04
CA LYS A 81 3.94 6.21 2.00
C LYS A 81 4.44 6.98 0.77
N GLY A 82 3.72 6.86 -0.35
CA GLY A 82 4.11 7.48 -1.61
C GLY A 82 5.20 6.68 -2.34
N GLY A 83 5.84 7.31 -3.33
CA GLY A 83 6.90 6.71 -4.14
C GLY A 83 8.20 7.50 -4.11
N ALA A 84 9.03 7.32 -5.14
CA ALA A 84 10.34 7.96 -5.27
C ALA A 84 10.27 9.50 -5.22
N ASP A 85 9.19 10.08 -5.76
CA ASP A 85 8.93 11.54 -5.74
C ASP A 85 8.24 12.02 -4.44
N GLY A 86 8.06 11.14 -3.46
CA GLY A 86 7.37 11.41 -2.20
C GLY A 86 5.86 11.14 -2.28
N ALA A 87 5.08 11.90 -1.52
CA ALA A 87 3.64 11.67 -1.36
C ALA A 87 2.88 11.86 -2.69
N ALA A 88 2.24 10.80 -3.18
CA ALA A 88 1.40 10.85 -4.38
C ALA A 88 0.03 11.50 -4.12
N ILE A 89 -0.48 11.35 -2.90
CA ILE A 89 -1.74 11.95 -2.45
C ILE A 89 -1.58 12.69 -1.13
N VAL A 90 -2.46 13.66 -0.92
CA VAL A 90 -2.58 14.42 0.31
C VAL A 90 -4.02 14.27 0.81
N PRO A 91 -4.29 13.38 1.77
CA PRO A 91 -5.65 13.18 2.29
C PRO A 91 -6.28 14.50 2.75
N GLY A 92 -7.54 14.71 2.35
CA GLY A 92 -8.27 15.95 2.61
C GLY A 92 -7.96 17.11 1.65
N ARG A 93 -7.00 16.95 0.72
CA ARG A 93 -6.56 18.00 -0.21
C ARG A 93 -6.23 17.43 -1.60
N ALA A 94 -7.25 17.00 -2.33
CA ALA A 94 -7.12 16.46 -3.68
C ALA A 94 -6.43 17.46 -4.64
N ALA A 95 -6.77 18.75 -4.56
CA ALA A 95 -6.15 19.78 -5.39
C ALA A 95 -4.62 19.89 -5.20
N ASN A 96 -4.12 19.50 -4.03
CA ASN A 96 -2.69 19.52 -3.70
C ASN A 96 -1.99 18.16 -3.93
N SER A 97 -2.74 17.15 -4.39
CA SER A 97 -2.22 15.79 -4.59
C SER A 97 -1.57 15.66 -5.97
N PRO A 98 -0.28 15.29 -6.08
CA PRO A 98 0.38 15.08 -7.36
C PRO A 98 -0.36 14.12 -8.30
N LEU A 99 -0.92 13.03 -7.76
CA LEU A 99 -1.73 12.07 -8.52
C LEU A 99 -2.81 12.74 -9.37
N MET A 100 -3.50 13.76 -8.82
CA MET A 100 -4.57 14.45 -9.53
C MET A 100 -4.06 15.16 -10.79
N LYS A 101 -2.84 15.69 -10.77
CA LYS A 101 -2.24 16.35 -11.94
C LYS A 101 -1.91 15.34 -13.04
N LEU A 102 -1.43 14.15 -12.65
CA LEU A 102 -1.07 13.11 -13.61
C LEU A 102 -2.32 12.51 -14.29
N ILE A 103 -3.37 12.18 -13.53
CA ILE A 103 -4.61 11.60 -14.09
C ILE A 103 -5.47 12.63 -14.83
N ARG A 104 -5.29 13.93 -14.55
CA ARG A 104 -5.90 15.02 -15.32
C ARG A 104 -5.11 15.35 -16.59
N HIS A 105 -3.92 14.78 -16.76
CA HIS A 105 -2.99 15.08 -17.85
C HIS A 105 -2.55 16.56 -17.84
N GLU A 106 -2.33 17.10 -16.63
CA GLU A 106 -1.82 18.46 -16.40
C GLU A 106 -0.29 18.48 -16.22
N LYS A 107 0.32 17.30 -16.02
CA LYS A 107 1.77 17.11 -15.85
C LYS A 107 2.18 15.73 -16.39
N ALA A 108 3.37 15.67 -17.01
CA ALA A 108 3.99 14.44 -17.48
C ALA A 108 4.83 13.74 -16.38
N PRO A 109 4.98 12.40 -16.43
CA PRO A 109 4.26 11.49 -17.34
C PRO A 109 2.75 11.45 -17.02
N GLU A 110 1.94 11.33 -18.06
CA GLU A 110 0.48 11.22 -17.92
C GLU A 110 0.10 9.83 -17.39
N MET A 111 -1.01 9.74 -16.64
CA MET A 111 -1.47 8.48 -16.06
C MET A 111 -2.93 8.19 -16.45
N PRO A 112 -3.26 6.97 -16.90
CA PRO A 112 -2.36 5.82 -17.06
C PRO A 112 -1.40 5.98 -18.27
N PHE A 113 -0.18 5.44 -18.15
CA PHE A 113 0.90 5.68 -19.13
C PHE A 113 0.60 5.03 -20.48
N GLU A 114 0.73 5.80 -21.57
CA GLU A 114 0.42 5.35 -22.95
C GLU A 114 -0.97 4.72 -23.14
N GLU A 115 -1.89 5.00 -22.21
CA GLU A 115 -3.26 4.49 -22.21
C GLU A 115 -4.28 5.63 -22.33
N ALA A 116 -5.54 5.24 -22.57
CA ALA A 116 -6.64 6.20 -22.56
C ALA A 116 -6.81 6.83 -21.17
N LYS A 117 -6.87 8.17 -21.15
CA LYS A 117 -7.21 8.98 -19.98
C LYS A 117 -8.46 8.44 -19.27
N LEU A 118 -8.47 8.52 -17.94
CA LEU A 118 -9.65 8.22 -17.13
C LEU A 118 -10.83 9.13 -17.52
N THR A 119 -12.06 8.65 -17.36
CA THR A 119 -13.22 9.50 -17.61
C THR A 119 -13.31 10.61 -16.55
N ASP A 120 -13.96 11.72 -16.89
CA ASP A 120 -14.10 12.84 -15.95
C ASP A 120 -14.81 12.41 -14.66
N GLU A 121 -15.78 11.49 -14.75
CA GLU A 121 -16.47 10.92 -13.58
C GLU A 121 -15.51 10.14 -12.68
N GLN A 122 -14.58 9.37 -13.27
CA GLN A 122 -13.57 8.62 -12.52
C GLN A 122 -12.60 9.57 -11.81
N ILE A 123 -12.13 10.61 -12.52
CA ILE A 123 -11.23 11.63 -11.95
C ILE A 123 -11.92 12.37 -10.80
N VAL A 124 -13.19 12.76 -10.97
CA VAL A 124 -13.98 13.41 -9.93
C VAL A 124 -14.18 12.50 -8.72
N ALA A 125 -14.48 11.22 -8.93
CA ALA A 125 -14.64 10.25 -7.85
C ALA A 125 -13.34 10.07 -7.06
N ILE A 126 -12.19 9.93 -7.73
CA ILE A 126 -10.88 9.83 -7.09
C ILE A 126 -10.57 11.10 -6.29
N GLY A 127 -10.77 12.28 -6.87
CA GLY A 127 -10.54 13.55 -6.17
C GLY A 127 -11.38 13.66 -4.90
N ARG A 128 -12.69 13.40 -5.01
CA ARG A 128 -13.59 13.42 -3.84
C ARG A 128 -13.18 12.40 -2.79
N TRP A 129 -12.76 11.21 -3.18
CA TRP A 129 -12.30 10.19 -2.26
C TRP A 129 -11.01 10.61 -1.51
N ILE A 130 -10.08 11.29 -2.17
CA ILE A 130 -8.90 11.88 -1.52
C ILE A 130 -9.34 12.94 -0.51
N ASP A 131 -10.26 13.85 -0.87
CA ASP A 131 -10.80 14.87 0.03
C ASP A 131 -11.52 14.28 1.26
N LEU A 132 -12.06 13.07 1.12
CA LEU A 132 -12.70 12.30 2.20
C LEU A 132 -11.72 11.45 3.03
N GLY A 133 -10.41 11.56 2.77
CA GLY A 133 -9.37 10.92 3.59
C GLY A 133 -8.78 9.64 3.02
N ALA A 134 -9.13 9.31 1.78
CA ALA A 134 -8.65 8.14 1.04
C ALA A 134 -8.78 6.80 1.79
N PRO A 135 -9.96 6.43 2.35
CA PRO A 135 -10.16 5.15 3.03
C PRO A 135 -10.20 3.97 2.03
N TYR A 136 -9.69 2.82 2.46
CA TYR A 136 -9.84 1.53 1.79
C TYR A 136 -10.77 0.65 2.63
N ASP A 137 -11.54 -0.25 2.00
CA ASP A 137 -12.29 -1.31 2.68
C ASP A 137 -11.42 -2.53 2.99
N ALA A 138 -10.50 -2.85 2.09
CA ALA A 138 -9.47 -3.88 2.20
C ALA A 138 -8.33 -3.58 1.21
N PRO A 139 -7.16 -4.23 1.34
CA PRO A 139 -6.13 -4.23 0.31
C PRO A 139 -6.70 -4.52 -1.09
N LEU A 140 -6.14 -3.87 -2.11
CA LEU A 140 -6.56 -3.99 -3.51
C LEU A 140 -6.07 -5.29 -4.17
N ARG A 141 -4.95 -5.81 -3.71
CA ARG A 141 -4.44 -7.17 -3.98
C ARG A 141 -4.57 -7.98 -2.69
N GLY A 142 -4.77 -9.29 -2.81
CA GLY A 142 -4.92 -10.17 -1.65
C GLY A 142 -3.65 -10.19 -0.78
N ASP A 143 -3.72 -10.96 0.29
CA ASP A 143 -2.73 -11.07 1.37
C ASP A 143 -1.37 -11.62 0.91
N ASP A 144 -1.14 -11.74 -0.40
CA ASP A 144 0.17 -11.94 -1.02
C ASP A 144 1.06 -10.69 -0.96
N ALA A 145 0.52 -9.53 -0.56
CA ALA A 145 1.28 -8.30 -0.31
C ALA A 145 1.92 -8.22 1.10
N GLU A 146 1.63 -9.16 2.01
CA GLU A 146 2.61 -9.49 3.04
C GLU A 146 3.64 -10.41 2.40
N GLU A 147 4.73 -9.85 1.88
CA GLU A 147 6.01 -10.55 1.92
C GLU A 147 6.35 -10.78 3.40
N THR A 148 5.64 -11.71 4.06
CA THR A 148 6.20 -12.37 5.22
C THR A 148 7.53 -12.91 4.72
N PRO A 149 8.67 -12.49 5.31
CA PRO A 149 9.95 -13.07 4.98
C PRO A 149 9.78 -14.58 4.98
N TRP A 150 10.44 -15.31 4.09
CA TRP A 150 10.37 -16.78 4.06
C TRP A 150 10.62 -17.42 5.44
N ILE A 151 11.29 -16.68 6.34
CA ILE A 151 11.56 -17.00 7.75
C ILE A 151 10.27 -17.03 8.60
N GLU A 152 9.30 -16.17 8.32
CA GLU A 152 8.05 -16.00 9.07
C GLU A 152 6.86 -16.75 8.46
N LYS A 153 7.03 -17.33 7.26
CA LYS A 153 6.05 -18.29 6.70
C LYS A 153 5.92 -19.46 7.67
N ARG A 154 4.89 -19.40 8.53
CA ARG A 154 4.55 -20.47 9.46
C ARG A 154 4.26 -21.72 8.64
N ILE A 155 5.15 -22.70 8.74
CA ILE A 155 4.90 -24.06 8.28
C ILE A 155 3.57 -24.50 8.89
N ASP A 156 2.63 -24.90 8.04
CA ASP A 156 1.35 -25.48 8.47
C ASP A 156 1.60 -26.50 9.58
N PRO A 157 0.95 -26.41 10.75
CA PRO A 157 1.08 -27.43 11.79
C PRO A 157 0.95 -28.87 11.26
N ALA A 158 0.09 -29.10 10.26
CA ALA A 158 -0.08 -30.40 9.61
C ALA A 158 1.13 -30.84 8.77
N ALA A 159 1.95 -29.92 8.26
CA ALA A 159 3.18 -30.28 7.55
C ALA A 159 4.20 -30.95 8.48
N ARG A 160 4.11 -30.74 9.81
CA ARG A 160 4.93 -31.46 10.81
C ARG A 160 4.57 -32.94 10.90
N ASP A 161 3.38 -33.32 10.44
CA ASP A 161 2.91 -34.72 10.42
C ASP A 161 3.33 -35.48 9.14
N TYR A 162 3.97 -34.79 8.18
CA TYR A 162 4.47 -35.44 6.98
C TYR A 162 5.56 -36.47 7.30
N TRP A 163 5.57 -37.58 6.57
CA TRP A 163 6.38 -38.77 6.89
C TRP A 163 7.88 -38.47 7.07
N ALA A 164 8.41 -37.50 6.32
CA ALA A 164 9.83 -37.14 6.34
C ALA A 164 10.26 -36.33 7.57
N PHE A 165 9.32 -35.70 8.27
CA PHE A 165 9.59 -34.88 9.46
C PHE A 165 9.25 -35.61 10.76
N ARG A 166 8.68 -36.81 10.68
CA ARG A 166 8.42 -37.65 11.84
C ARG A 166 9.69 -38.41 12.25
N PRO A 167 9.99 -38.54 13.55
CA PRO A 167 11.07 -39.41 14.02
C PRO A 167 10.90 -40.83 13.47
N LEU A 168 12.01 -41.43 13.04
CA LEU A 168 12.01 -42.83 12.58
C LEU A 168 11.59 -43.74 13.74
N ALA A 169 10.45 -44.42 13.58
CA ALA A 169 10.00 -45.42 14.52
C ALA A 169 10.80 -46.72 14.31
N SER A 170 11.31 -47.30 15.39
CA SER A 170 11.82 -48.67 15.36
C SER A 170 10.63 -49.63 15.36
N VAL A 171 10.40 -50.32 14.25
CA VAL A 171 9.34 -51.32 14.09
C VAL A 171 9.96 -52.70 14.17
N ALA A 172 9.47 -53.54 15.07
CA ALA A 172 9.88 -54.94 15.13
C ALA A 172 9.38 -55.67 13.86
N PRO A 173 10.26 -56.42 13.18
CA PRO A 173 9.85 -57.27 12.07
C PRO A 173 8.73 -58.25 12.49
N PRO A 174 7.74 -58.51 11.61
CA PRO A 174 6.73 -59.52 11.88
C PRO A 174 7.39 -60.89 12.00
N ALA A 175 6.83 -61.77 12.84
CA ALA A 175 7.32 -63.13 12.97
C ALA A 175 7.31 -63.81 11.60
N ALA A 176 8.46 -64.31 11.17
CA ALA A 176 8.55 -65.09 9.95
C ALA A 176 7.72 -66.37 10.11
N ALA A 177 6.85 -66.68 9.13
CA ALA A 177 6.32 -68.02 8.99
C ALA A 177 7.49 -69.01 8.80
N ASP A 178 7.28 -70.30 9.12
CA ASP A 178 8.27 -71.39 8.97
C ASP A 178 8.66 -71.60 7.50
N SER A 179 9.45 -70.67 6.97
CA SER A 179 9.89 -70.57 5.60
C SER A 179 11.38 -70.25 5.61
N ALA A 180 12.14 -70.95 4.78
CA ALA A 180 13.57 -70.69 4.58
C ALA A 180 13.83 -69.48 3.66
N TRP A 181 12.77 -68.82 3.17
CA TRP A 181 12.85 -67.74 2.20
C TRP A 181 13.31 -66.37 2.78
N PRO A 182 12.79 -65.86 3.92
CA PRO A 182 13.23 -64.58 4.46
C PRO A 182 14.68 -64.66 4.97
N ARG A 183 15.59 -63.89 4.37
CA ARG A 183 17.02 -63.86 4.70
C ARG A 183 17.40 -62.64 5.55
N THR A 184 16.58 -61.60 5.48
CA THR A 184 16.76 -60.35 6.21
C THR A 184 15.46 -59.95 6.93
N PRO A 185 15.53 -59.07 7.93
CA PRO A 185 14.35 -58.48 8.56
C PRO A 185 13.39 -57.78 7.58
N ILE A 186 13.88 -57.27 6.44
CA ILE A 186 13.07 -56.63 5.41
C ILE A 186 12.17 -57.67 4.72
N ASP A 187 12.69 -58.87 4.44
CA ASP A 187 11.96 -59.94 3.76
C ASP A 187 10.74 -60.42 4.57
N GLN A 188 10.80 -60.29 5.91
CA GLN A 188 9.69 -60.65 6.80
C GLN A 188 8.49 -59.71 6.60
N PHE A 189 8.72 -58.42 6.37
CA PHE A 189 7.65 -57.47 6.05
C PHE A 189 7.03 -57.74 4.67
N VAL A 190 7.83 -58.17 3.69
CA VAL A 190 7.34 -58.53 2.35
C VAL A 190 6.51 -59.80 2.42
N LEU A 191 7.00 -60.83 3.11
CA LEU A 191 6.30 -62.12 3.28
C LEU A 191 4.94 -61.94 4.00
N ALA A 192 4.86 -61.05 4.98
CA ALA A 192 3.61 -60.81 5.71
C ALA A 192 2.50 -60.12 4.88
N LYS A 193 2.82 -59.60 3.69
CA LYS A 193 1.90 -58.90 2.78
C LYS A 193 1.44 -59.76 1.59
N LEU A 194 2.09 -60.89 1.35
CA LEU A 194 1.76 -61.89 0.31
C LEU A 194 0.85 -62.97 0.88
#